data_AF-G0MMG9-F1
#
_entry.id   AF-G0MMG9-F1
#
_cell.length_a   1.000
_cell.length_b   1.000
_cell.length_c   1.000
_cell.angle_alpha   90.00
_cell.angle_beta   90.00
_cell.angle_gamma   90.00
#
_symmetry.space_group_name_H-M   'P 1'
#
loop_
_entity.id
_entity.type
_entity.pdbx_description
1 polymer ?
#
loop_
_entity_poly.entity_id
_entity_poly.type
_entity_poly.pdbx_seq_one_letter_code
_entity_poly.pdbx_strand_id
1 'polypeptide(L)'
;MTSTVSKLEPIIPITPEQRQLLLLKFSWDIESLKNSLQEYANTNSFLIENGVCPKNNVSVIKSSECEICCSPGKLLGLRCQHMACFNCWTKYLAAKIEMVSAF
;
A
#
# COMPACT_ATOMS: atom_id res chain seq x y z
N MET A 1 11.75 -16.73 -10.02
CA MET A 1 11.51 -15.73 -8.95
C MET A 1 10.65 -16.27 -7.79
N THR A 2 10.33 -17.57 -7.73
CA THR A 2 9.38 -18.14 -6.74
C THR A 2 10.02 -18.71 -5.47
N SER A 3 11.32 -19.04 -5.47
CA SER A 3 11.93 -19.80 -4.37
C SER A 3 12.29 -18.99 -3.12
N THR A 4 12.53 -17.68 -3.25
CA THR A 4 12.83 -16.78 -2.12
C THR A 4 11.57 -16.28 -1.42
N VAL A 5 10.46 -16.14 -2.16
CA VAL A 5 9.20 -15.58 -1.67
C VAL A 5 8.46 -16.53 -0.72
N SER A 6 8.63 -17.84 -0.89
CA SER A 6 7.97 -18.87 -0.05
C SER A 6 8.58 -19.04 1.35
N LYS A 7 9.81 -18.56 1.61
CA LYS A 7 10.49 -18.76 2.91
C LYS A 7 10.01 -17.81 4.03
N LEU A 8 9.22 -16.80 3.70
CA LEU A 8 8.70 -15.81 4.65
C LEU A 8 7.26 -16.10 5.11
N GLU A 9 6.56 -17.01 4.43
CA GLU A 9 5.14 -17.30 4.66
C GLU A 9 4.77 -17.90 6.01
N PRO A 10 5.62 -18.69 6.70
CA PRO A 10 5.20 -19.25 7.99
C PRO A 10 5.28 -18.27 9.17
N ILE A 11 5.91 -17.10 9.02
CA ILE A 11 6.37 -16.30 10.19
C ILE A 11 5.53 -15.03 10.41
N ILE A 12 4.91 -14.47 9.37
CA ILE A 12 4.29 -13.16 9.46
C ILE A 12 2.95 -13.16 8.69
N PRO A 13 1.83 -12.77 9.32
CA PRO A 13 0.54 -12.65 8.63
C PRO A 13 0.50 -11.37 7.77
N ILE A 14 1.30 -11.34 6.69
CA ILE A 14 1.35 -10.25 5.71
C ILE A 14 0.96 -10.74 4.32
N THR A 15 0.32 -9.87 3.54
CA THR A 15 -0.08 -10.18 2.17
C THR A 15 1.15 -10.29 1.24
N PRO A 16 1.03 -10.96 0.09
CA PRO A 16 2.10 -11.02 -0.90
C PRO A 16 2.61 -9.64 -1.34
N GLU A 17 1.73 -8.67 -1.50
CA GLU A 17 2.06 -7.29 -1.89
C GLU A 17 2.86 -6.58 -0.80
N GLN A 18 2.43 -6.71 0.46
CA GLN A 18 3.16 -6.15 1.61
C GLN A 18 4.57 -6.75 1.69
N ARG A 19 4.70 -8.06 1.48
CA ARG A 19 5.99 -8.75 1.46
C ARG A 19 6.89 -8.23 0.34
N GLN A 20 6.36 -8.04 -0.85
CA GLN A 20 7.15 -7.53 -1.98
C GLN A 20 7.68 -6.12 -1.70
N LEU A 21 6.85 -5.23 -1.15
CA LEU A 21 7.27 -3.87 -0.77
C LEU A 21 8.36 -3.88 0.31
N LEU A 22 8.21 -4.73 1.33
CA LEU A 22 9.23 -4.90 2.36
C LEU A 22 10.53 -5.46 1.78
N LEU A 23 10.47 -6.49 0.95
CA LEU A 23 11.67 -7.04 0.30
C LEU A 23 12.38 -6.00 -0.56
N LEU A 24 11.65 -5.19 -1.33
CA LEU A 24 12.23 -4.09 -2.09
C LEU A 24 12.92 -3.08 -1.17
N LYS A 25 12.29 -2.69 -0.06
CA LYS A 25 12.87 -1.76 0.92
C LYS A 25 14.14 -2.27 1.58
N PHE A 26 14.20 -3.58 1.85
CA PHE A 26 15.36 -4.24 2.45
C PHE A 26 16.35 -4.77 1.41
N SER A 27 16.28 -4.32 0.14
CA SER A 27 17.18 -4.76 -0.94
C SER A 27 17.25 -6.28 -1.09
N TRP A 28 16.13 -6.96 -0.86
CA TRP A 28 15.97 -8.42 -0.86
C TRP A 28 16.77 -9.18 0.23
N ASP A 29 17.32 -8.47 1.21
CA ASP A 29 17.95 -9.09 2.39
C ASP A 29 16.89 -9.59 3.38
N ILE A 30 16.69 -10.91 3.37
CA ILE A 30 15.72 -11.60 4.20
C ILE A 30 16.15 -11.61 5.68
N GLU A 31 17.45 -11.63 5.98
CA GLU A 31 17.94 -11.67 7.36
C GLU A 31 17.76 -10.31 8.03
N SER A 32 18.14 -9.24 7.35
CA SER A 32 17.91 -7.87 7.82
C SER A 32 16.42 -7.59 8.05
N LEU A 33 15.55 -8.05 7.13
CA LEU A 33 14.11 -7.93 7.29
C LEU A 33 13.59 -8.64 8.53
N LYS A 34 14.05 -9.88 8.78
CA LYS A 34 13.64 -10.68 9.94
C LYS A 34 14.13 -10.08 11.25
N ASN A 35 15.37 -9.61 11.29
CA ASN A 35 15.94 -8.97 12.48
C ASN A 35 15.18 -7.69 12.81
N SER A 36 14.91 -6.85 11.81
CA SER A 36 14.13 -5.63 12.00
C SER A 36 12.71 -5.91 12.49
N LEU A 37 12.04 -6.95 11.98
CA LEU A 37 10.70 -7.31 12.45
C LEU A 37 10.66 -7.65 13.95
N GLN A 38 11.69 -8.33 14.47
CA GLN A 38 11.76 -8.75 15.88
C GLN A 38 11.80 -7.56 16.85
N GLU A 39 12.22 -6.38 16.38
CA GLU A 39 12.27 -5.15 17.19
C GLU A 39 10.88 -4.54 17.45
N TYR A 40 9.84 -5.02 16.75
CA TYR A 40 8.49 -4.48 16.87
C TYR A 40 7.54 -5.42 17.62
N ALA A 41 6.80 -4.87 18.57
CA ALA A 41 5.77 -5.60 19.32
C ALA A 41 4.56 -6.02 18.47
N ASN A 42 4.36 -5.41 17.30
CA ASN A 42 3.18 -5.60 16.46
C ASN A 42 3.52 -5.36 14.98
N THR A 43 3.09 -6.28 14.13
CA THR A 43 3.25 -6.24 12.66
C THR A 43 2.68 -4.96 12.03
N ASN A 44 1.55 -4.43 12.52
CA ASN A 44 0.98 -3.20 11.95
C ASN A 44 1.89 -1.99 12.17
N SER A 45 2.56 -1.90 13.32
CA SER A 45 3.53 -0.83 13.60
C SER A 45 4.72 -0.96 12.66
N PHE A 46 5.26 -2.19 12.52
CA PHE A 46 6.34 -2.47 11.59
C PHE A 46 6.00 -2.07 10.14
N LEU A 47 4.80 -2.42 9.67
CA LEU A 47 4.33 -2.07 8.32
C LEU A 47 4.25 -0.55 8.14
N ILE A 48 3.67 0.18 9.10
CA ILE A 48 3.53 1.64 9.04
C ILE A 48 4.89 2.34 9.00
N GLU A 49 5.81 2.00 9.91
CA GLU A 49 7.17 2.56 9.92
C GLU A 49 7.92 2.27 8.62
N ASN A 50 7.59 1.15 7.98
CA ASN A 50 8.16 0.79 6.70
C ASN A 50 7.44 1.42 5.49
N GLY A 51 6.40 2.22 5.68
CA GLY A 51 5.63 2.84 4.60
C GLY A 51 4.68 1.87 3.89
N VAL A 52 4.40 0.73 4.50
CA VAL A 52 3.52 -0.32 3.99
C VAL A 52 2.17 -0.25 4.69
N CYS A 53 1.08 -0.31 3.93
CA CYS A 53 -0.26 -0.22 4.50
C CYS A 53 -0.66 -1.54 5.19
N PRO A 54 -1.02 -1.57 6.50
CA PRO A 54 -1.36 -2.81 7.20
C PRO A 54 -2.67 -3.48 6.77
N LYS A 55 -3.65 -2.68 6.34
CA LYS A 55 -4.95 -3.13 5.83
C LYS A 55 -5.42 -2.18 4.74
N ASN A 56 -5.77 -2.74 3.60
CA ASN A 56 -6.43 -2.02 2.51
C ASN A 56 -7.91 -1.84 2.85
N ASN A 57 -8.21 -0.83 3.65
CA ASN A 57 -9.59 -0.39 3.84
C ASN A 57 -9.90 0.61 2.74
N VAL A 58 -10.81 0.24 1.84
CA VAL A 58 -11.39 1.16 0.86
C VAL A 58 -12.76 1.57 1.38
N SER A 59 -12.94 2.87 1.56
CA SER A 59 -14.23 3.46 1.91
C SER A 59 -14.98 3.82 0.65
N VAL A 60 -16.30 3.63 0.65
CA VAL A 60 -17.16 3.94 -0.49
C VAL A 60 -18.34 4.77 -0.02
N ILE A 61 -18.52 5.95 -0.59
CA ILE A 61 -19.71 6.78 -0.41
C ILE A 61 -20.54 6.71 -1.69
N LYS A 62 -21.83 6.37 -1.55
CA LYS A 62 -22.73 6.16 -2.70
C LYS A 62 -22.95 7.43 -3.53
N SER A 63 -23.11 8.57 -2.85
CA SER A 63 -23.33 9.87 -3.50
C SER A 63 -22.86 10.99 -2.58
N SER A 64 -21.86 11.74 -3.03
CA SER A 64 -21.39 13.00 -2.41
C SER A 64 -20.67 13.83 -3.47
N GLU A 65 -20.33 15.07 -3.16
CA GLU A 65 -19.49 15.92 -4.00
C GLU A 65 -18.02 15.52 -3.88
N CYS A 66 -17.31 15.41 -5.01
CA CYS A 66 -15.89 15.10 -5.03
C CYS A 66 -15.03 16.31 -4.61
N GLU A 67 -14.11 16.12 -3.66
CA GLU A 67 -13.21 17.16 -3.14
C GLU A 67 -12.19 17.70 -4.16
N ILE A 68 -12.05 17.07 -5.33
CA ILE A 68 -11.08 17.44 -6.37
C ILE A 68 -11.75 18.17 -7.55
N CYS A 69 -12.87 17.64 -8.04
CA CYS A 69 -13.53 18.17 -9.24
C CYS A 69 -14.92 18.77 -8.98
N CYS A 70 -15.35 18.84 -7.71
CA CYS A 70 -16.65 19.35 -7.28
C CYS A 70 -17.86 18.69 -7.97
N SER A 71 -17.66 17.53 -8.61
CA SER A 71 -18.75 16.83 -9.30
C SER A 71 -19.41 15.83 -8.35
N PRO A 72 -20.75 15.74 -8.33
CA PRO A 72 -21.46 14.76 -7.52
C PRO A 72 -21.24 13.35 -8.09
N GLY A 73 -21.13 12.36 -7.20
CA GLY A 73 -21.07 10.97 -7.61
C GLY A 73 -20.62 10.01 -6.51
N LYS A 74 -20.32 8.78 -6.93
CA LYS A 74 -19.72 7.77 -6.07
C LYS A 74 -18.27 8.15 -5.75
N LEU A 75 -17.93 8.20 -4.47
CA LEU A 75 -16.59 8.50 -4.01
C LEU A 75 -15.91 7.26 -3.44
N LEU A 76 -14.61 7.17 -3.66
CA LEU A 76 -13.72 6.14 -3.14
C LEU A 76 -12.69 6.81 -2.24
N GLY A 77 -12.46 6.24 -1.06
CA GLY A 77 -11.43 6.68 -0.13
C GLY A 77 -10.47 5.54 0.19
N LEU A 78 -9.19 5.87 0.31
CA LEU A 78 -8.17 4.94 0.81
C LEU A 78 -8.21 4.93 2.35
N ARG A 79 -7.21 4.30 2.99
CA ARG A 79 -7.13 4.18 4.45
C ARG A 79 -7.21 5.52 5.21
N CYS A 80 -6.67 6.59 4.66
CA CYS A 80 -6.72 7.93 5.24
C CYS A 80 -8.08 8.63 5.08
N GLN A 81 -9.05 7.98 4.42
CA GLN A 81 -10.41 8.46 4.21
C GLN A 81 -10.56 9.75 3.38
N HIS A 82 -9.50 10.25 2.75
CA HIS A 82 -9.64 11.28 1.70
C HIS A 82 -10.43 10.71 0.52
N MET A 83 -11.50 11.43 0.13
CA MET A 83 -12.52 10.93 -0.80
C MET A 83 -12.41 11.62 -2.16
N ALA A 84 -12.32 10.83 -3.23
CA ALA A 84 -12.38 11.36 -4.59
C ALA A 84 -13.20 10.44 -5.51
N CYS A 85 -13.71 11.00 -6.61
CA CYS A 85 -14.38 10.21 -7.63
C CYS A 85 -13.37 9.33 -8.38
N PHE A 86 -13.88 8.28 -9.04
CA PHE A 86 -13.05 7.34 -9.80
C PHE A 86 -12.18 8.05 -10.84
N ASN A 87 -12.74 9.01 -11.58
CA ASN A 87 -12.01 9.74 -12.63
C ASN A 87 -10.81 10.53 -12.07
N CYS A 88 -10.96 11.15 -10.90
CA CYS A 88 -9.85 11.86 -10.26
C CYS A 88 -8.76 10.91 -9.78
N TRP A 89 -9.13 9.76 -9.19
CA TRP A 89 -8.17 8.71 -8.84
C TRP A 89 -7.40 8.20 -10.05
N THR A 90 -8.11 7.91 -11.15
CA THR A 90 -7.47 7.44 -12.40
C THR A 90 -6.46 8.46 -12.93
N LYS A 91 -6.84 9.74 -13.02
CA LYS A 91 -5.93 10.80 -13.48
C LYS A 91 -4.72 10.96 -12.57
N TYR A 92 -4.94 10.94 -11.26
CA TYR A 92 -3.85 11.05 -10.28
C TYR A 92 -2.86 9.88 -10.40
N LEU A 93 -3.36 8.64 -10.45
CA LEU A 93 -2.52 7.45 -10.55
C LEU A 93 -1.76 7.41 -11.88
N ALA A 94 -2.42 7.74 -13.01
CA ALA A 94 -1.78 7.83 -14.32
C ALA A 94 -0.60 8.82 -14.29
N ALA A 95 -0.82 10.04 -13.80
CA ALA A 95 0.23 11.05 -13.70
C ALA A 95 1.39 10.64 -12.77
N LYS A 96 1.10 9.89 -11.69
CA LYS A 96 2.14 9.39 -10.78
C LYS A 96 2.94 8.23 -11.35
N ILE A 97 2.33 7.38 -12.17
CA ILE A 97 3.00 6.22 -12.78
C ILE A 97 3.78 6.63 -14.04
N GLU A 98 3.22 7.49 -14.90
CA GLU A 98 3.89 7.95 -16.12
C GLU A 98 5.19 8.72 -15.82
N MET A 99 5.26 9.44 -14.70
CA MET A 99 6.52 10.06 -14.27
C MET A 99 7.62 9.07 -13.86
N VAL A 100 7.31 7.80 -13.59
CA VAL A 100 8.30 6.78 -13.21
C VAL A 100 8.98 6.17 -14.43
N SER A 101 8.37 6.23 -15.62
CA SER A 101 8.93 5.71 -16.88
C SER A 101 9.84 6.69 -17.64
N ALA A 102 10.08 7.88 -17.08
CA ALA A 102 10.90 8.93 -17.70
C ALA A 102 12.35 8.99 -17.18
N PHE A 103 12.79 7.99 -16.41
CA PHE A 103 14.15 7.86 -15.87
C PHE A 103 14.74 6.48 -16.17
#